data_AF-A0A7Y8SUD5-F1
#
_entry.id   AF-A0A7Y8SUD5-F1
#
_cell.length_a   1.000
_cell.length_b   1.000
_cell.length_c   1.000
_cell.angle_alpha   90.00
_cell.angle_beta   90.00
_cell.angle_gamma   90.00
#
_symmetry.space_group_name_H-M   'P 1'
#
loop_
_entity.id
_entity.type
_entity.pdbx_description
1 polymer ?
#
loop_
_entity_poly.entity_id
_entity_poly.type
_entity_poly.pdbx_seq_one_letter_code
_entity_poly.pdbx_strand_id
1 'polypeptide(L)'
;MSFRYLQSLFFKSASFQHAIEREQRAPHPDWMRLLQLKKRRLVIKDKLYRQVIAPAGNVRLAPVPILRRPFPRNVAARSRSHAPHDFPY
;
A
#
# COMPACT_ATOMS: atom_id res chain seq x y z
N MET A 1 5.96 -25.97 16.96
CA MET A 1 5.42 -25.45 15.68
C MET A 1 5.68 -26.47 14.59
N SER A 2 4.69 -26.84 13.77
CA SER A 2 4.89 -27.84 12.70
C SER A 2 5.47 -27.18 11.45
N PHE A 3 6.55 -27.74 10.91
CA PHE A 3 7.20 -27.30 9.67
C PHE A 3 6.20 -27.18 8.50
N ARG A 4 5.27 -28.13 8.39
CA ARG A 4 4.21 -28.14 7.37
C ARG A 4 3.31 -26.90 7.42
N TYR A 5 3.07 -26.38 8.62
CA TYR A 5 2.23 -25.20 8.81
C TYR A 5 2.95 -23.92 8.37
N LEU A 6 4.24 -23.76 8.72
CA LEU A 6 5.06 -22.66 8.20
C LEU A 6 5.17 -22.71 6.68
N GLN A 7 5.43 -23.88 6.11
CA GLN A 7 5.47 -24.09 4.66
C GLN A 7 4.16 -23.68 3.99
N SER A 8 3.01 -24.00 4.60
CA SER A 8 1.70 -23.60 4.09
C SER A 8 1.50 -22.07 4.10
N LEU A 9 2.03 -21.37 5.11
CA LEU A 9 1.97 -19.92 5.20
C LEU A 9 2.89 -19.24 4.17
N PHE A 10 4.08 -19.80 3.92
CA PHE A 10 4.97 -19.35 2.84
C PHE A 10 4.32 -19.53 1.46
N PHE A 11 3.73 -20.68 1.20
CA PHE A 11 3.06 -20.93 -0.08
C PHE A 11 1.88 -19.96 -0.30
N LYS A 12 1.08 -19.73 0.74
CA LYS A 12 -0.03 -18.76 0.68
C LYS A 12 0.47 -17.34 0.46
N SER A 13 1.58 -16.93 1.08
CA SER A 13 2.14 -15.59 0.89
C SER A 13 2.65 -15.37 -0.55
N ALA A 14 3.30 -16.39 -1.12
CA ALA A 14 3.75 -16.39 -2.52
C ALA A 14 2.56 -16.33 -3.49
N SER A 15 1.49 -17.07 -3.23
CA SER A 15 0.26 -17.03 -4.03
C SER A 15 -0.37 -15.63 -4.04
N PHE A 16 -0.46 -14.95 -2.89
CA PHE A 16 -0.93 -13.57 -2.84
C PHE A 16 -0.01 -12.60 -3.59
N GLN A 17 1.30 -12.79 -3.50
CA GLN A 17 2.27 -11.96 -4.23
C GLN A 17 2.07 -12.11 -5.75
N HIS A 18 1.92 -13.33 -6.25
CA HIS A 18 1.67 -13.58 -7.67
C HIS A 18 0.33 -12.97 -8.13
N ALA A 19 -0.71 -13.05 -7.30
CA ALA A 19 -2.01 -12.42 -7.60
C ALA A 19 -1.92 -10.89 -7.66
N ILE A 20 -1.13 -10.27 -6.76
CA ILE A 20 -0.88 -8.81 -6.79
C ILE A 20 -0.15 -8.43 -8.07
N GLU A 21 0.92 -9.15 -8.42
CA GLU A 21 1.70 -8.87 -9.62
C GLU A 21 0.87 -9.01 -10.89
N ARG A 22 0.00 -10.04 -10.95
CA ARG A 22 -0.93 -10.23 -12.06
C ARG A 22 -1.92 -9.07 -12.19
N GLU A 23 -2.54 -8.67 -11.08
CA GLU A 23 -3.51 -7.58 -11.06
C GLU A 23 -2.86 -6.22 -11.35
N GLN A 24 -1.63 -5.98 -10.89
CA GLN A 24 -0.87 -4.75 -11.17
C GLN A 24 -0.45 -4.63 -12.63
N ARG A 25 -0.23 -5.76 -13.32
CA ARG A 25 0.11 -5.78 -14.75
C ARG A 25 -1.11 -5.69 -15.66
N ALA A 26 -2.33 -5.75 -15.11
CA ALA A 26 -3.54 -5.61 -15.90
C ALA A 26 -3.67 -4.16 -16.44
N PRO A 27 -4.20 -3.98 -17.66
CA PRO A 27 -4.41 -2.65 -18.25
C PRO A 27 -5.40 -1.79 -17.46
N HIS A 28 -6.33 -2.44 -16.75
CA HIS A 28 -7.28 -1.81 -15.84
C HIS A 28 -7.27 -2.53 -14.49
N PRO A 29 -6.34 -2.18 -13.60
CA PRO A 29 -6.22 -2.84 -12.30
C PRO A 29 -7.41 -2.50 -11.40
N ASP A 30 -8.03 -3.51 -10.79
CA ASP A 30 -9.02 -3.27 -9.75
C ASP A 30 -8.31 -2.90 -8.44
N TRP A 31 -8.37 -1.61 -8.10
CA TRP A 31 -7.78 -1.04 -6.89
C TRP A 31 -8.32 -1.66 -5.60
N MET A 32 -9.61 -2.01 -5.57
CA MET A 32 -10.24 -2.62 -4.41
C MET A 32 -9.72 -4.05 -4.22
N ARG A 33 -9.64 -4.80 -5.32
CA ARG A 33 -9.04 -6.14 -5.33
C ARG A 33 -7.57 -6.11 -4.93
N LEU A 34 -6.79 -5.16 -5.44
CA LEU A 34 -5.39 -4.95 -5.05
C LEU A 34 -5.23 -4.68 -3.54
N LEU A 35 -6.09 -3.81 -2.99
CA LEU A 35 -6.08 -3.49 -1.57
C LEU A 35 -6.39 -4.74 -0.71
N GLN A 36 -7.40 -5.52 -1.12
CA GLN A 36 -7.75 -6.77 -0.44
C GLN A 36 -6.61 -7.79 -0.48
N LEU A 37 -5.97 -7.98 -1.64
CA LEU A 37 -4.84 -8.89 -1.79
C LEU A 37 -3.65 -8.48 -0.92
N LYS A 38 -3.31 -7.18 -0.90
CA LYS A 38 -2.25 -6.63 -0.04
C LYS A 38 -2.57 -6.80 1.44
N LYS A 39 -3.81 -6.58 1.85
CA LYS A 39 -4.25 -6.79 3.25
C LYS A 39 -4.14 -8.27 3.65
N ARG A 40 -4.58 -9.20 2.79
CA ARG A 40 -4.44 -10.65 3.03
C ARG A 40 -2.96 -11.07 3.15
N ARG A 41 -2.10 -10.55 2.28
CA ARG A 41 -0.64 -10.79 2.36
C ARG A 41 -0.05 -10.28 3.67
N LEU A 42 -0.46 -9.08 4.12
CA LEU A 42 0.01 -8.50 5.39
C LEU A 42 -0.36 -9.40 6.59
N VAL A 43 -1.60 -9.89 6.64
CA VAL A 43 -2.05 -10.80 7.71
C VAL A 43 -1.21 -12.08 7.76
N ILE A 44 -0.84 -12.65 6.61
CA ILE A 44 0.03 -13.84 6.57
C ILE A 44 1.45 -13.50 7.03
N LYS A 45 1.99 -12.34 6.64
CA LYS A 45 3.29 -11.87 7.13
C LYS A 45 3.30 -11.72 8.64
N ASP A 46 2.25 -11.16 9.23
CA ASP A 46 2.10 -11.01 10.68
C ASP A 46 2.00 -12.38 11.38
N LYS A 47 1.31 -13.35 10.77
CA LYS A 47 1.25 -14.73 11.28
C LYS A 47 2.62 -15.40 11.27
N LEU A 48 3.35 -15.30 10.17
CA LEU A 48 4.72 -15.81 10.06
C LEU A 48 5.63 -15.15 11.10
N TYR A 49 5.53 -13.82 11.25
CA TYR A 49 6.28 -13.07 12.24
C TYR A 49 6.01 -13.54 13.68
N ARG A 50 4.73 -13.69 14.06
CA ARG A 50 4.34 -14.19 15.38
C ARG A 50 4.80 -15.62 15.66
N GLN A 51 5.02 -16.42 14.64
CA GLN A 51 5.38 -17.83 14.81
C GLN A 51 6.88 -18.11 14.68
N VAL A 52 7.62 -17.24 13.99
CA VAL A 52 9.05 -17.41 13.73
C VAL A 52 9.89 -16.43 14.57
N ILE A 53 9.45 -15.18 14.69
CA ILE A 53 10.25 -14.09 15.28
C ILE A 53 9.81 -13.79 16.72
N ALA A 54 8.51 -13.75 17.01
CA ALA A 54 8.02 -13.50 18.37
C ALA A 54 8.46 -14.52 19.43
N PRO A 55 8.58 -15.84 19.16
CA PRO A 55 9.12 -16.77 20.17
C PRO A 55 10.64 -16.69 20.35
N ALA A 56 11.37 -15.96 19.48
CA ALA A 56 12.83 -15.82 19.54
C ALA A 56 13.32 -14.62 20.38
N GLY A 57 12.41 -13.84 20.97
CA GLY A 57 12.73 -12.77 21.94
C GLY A 57 12.34 -11.37 21.47
N ASN A 58 11.58 -10.67 22.31
CA ASN A 58 11.44 -9.21 22.45
C ASN A 58 11.79 -8.30 21.26
N VAL A 59 11.14 -8.47 20.10
CA VAL A 59 11.11 -7.40 19.09
C VAL A 59 9.75 -6.70 19.18
N ARG A 60 9.67 -5.66 20.04
CA ARG A 60 8.54 -4.72 20.05
C ARG A 60 8.53 -3.97 18.72
N LEU A 61 7.64 -4.33 17.82
CA LEU A 61 7.37 -3.55 16.61
C LEU A 61 6.72 -2.23 17.04
N ALA A 62 7.48 -1.14 16.97
CA ALA A 62 6.90 0.19 17.00
C ALA A 62 5.90 0.32 15.83
N PRO A 63 4.74 0.95 16.03
CA PRO A 63 3.78 1.16 14.95
C PRO A 63 4.49 1.91 13.81
N VAL A 64 4.48 1.32 12.61
CA VAL A 64 5.07 1.96 11.43
C VAL A 64 4.30 3.27 11.21
N PRO A 65 4.96 4.44 11.24
CA PRO A 65 4.27 5.70 11.00
C PRO A 65 3.69 5.66 9.59
N ILE A 66 2.36 5.72 9.51
CA ILE A 66 1.67 5.88 8.24
C ILE A 66 1.98 7.30 7.78
N LEU A 67 3.05 7.45 6.99
CA LEU A 67 3.37 8.70 6.32
C LEU A 67 2.25 8.93 5.30
N ARG A 68 1.16 9.59 5.75
CA ARG A 68 0.11 10.11 4.87
C ARG A 68 0.75 11.17 4.01
N ARG A 69 1.34 10.76 2.87
CA ARG A 69 1.79 11.70 1.85
C ARG A 69 0.58 12.56 1.51
N PRO A 70 0.64 13.89 1.67
CA PRO A 70 -0.47 14.75 1.35
C PRO A 70 -0.81 14.55 -0.13
N PHE A 71 -2.08 14.25 -0.42
CA PHE A 71 -2.59 14.26 -1.78
C PHE A 71 -2.31 15.64 -2.38
N PRO A 72 -1.75 15.74 -3.60
CA PRO A 72 -1.58 17.03 -4.25
C PRO A 72 -2.97 17.63 -4.49
N ARG A 73 -3.34 18.61 -3.67
CA ARG A 73 -4.55 19.39 -3.82
C ARG A 73 -4.28 20.33 -4.98
N ASN A 74 -4.85 20.05 -6.15
CA ASN A 74 -4.85 20.98 -7.28
C ASN A 74 -5.62 22.24 -6.86
N VAL A 75 -4.90 23.23 -6.33
CA VAL A 75 -5.42 24.59 -6.09
C VAL A 75 -4.97 25.44 -7.27
N ALA A 76 -5.73 25.37 -8.36
CA ALA A 76 -5.65 26.36 -9.44
C ALA A 76 -6.85 27.32 -9.32
N ALA A 77 -6.93 28.04 -8.21
CA ALA A 77 -7.75 29.25 -8.13
C ALA A 77 -6.88 30.41 -8.64
N ARG A 78 -6.78 30.57 -9.97
CA ARG A 78 -6.15 31.75 -10.56
C ARG A 78 -7.24 32.77 -10.84
N SER A 79 -7.40 33.69 -9.90
CA SER A 79 -8.33 34.81 -9.94
C SER A 79 -8.17 35.61 -11.24
N ARG A 80 -9.32 35.86 -11.89
CA ARG A 80 -9.45 36.89 -12.92
C ARG A 80 -9.22 38.24 -12.25
N SER A 81 -8.16 38.95 -12.64
CA SER A 81 -8.02 40.39 -12.40
C SER A 81 -7.82 41.06 -13.76
N HIS A 82 -8.90 41.71 -14.17
CA HIS A 82 -9.04 42.63 -15.29
C HIS A 82 -8.05 43.79 -15.10
N ALA A 83 -7.20 44.07 -16.09
CA ALA A 83 -6.44 45.32 -16.16
C ALA A 83 -7.03 46.18 -17.30
N PRO A 84 -7.20 47.50 -17.12
CA PRO A 84 -7.85 48.37 -18.10
C PRO A 84 -6.92 48.71 -19.27
N HIS A 85 -7.56 48.98 -20.41
CA HIS A 85 -6.99 49.48 -21.65
C HIS A 85 -6.28 50.83 -21.44
N ASP A 86 -5.01 50.91 -21.85
CA ASP A 86 -4.36 52.18 -22.18
C ASP A 86 -4.09 52.22 -23.69
N PHE A 87 -4.76 53.13 -24.39
CA PHE A 87 -4.50 53.51 -25.79
C PHE A 87 -3.40 54.59 -25.83
N PRO A 88 -2.52 54.59 -26.84
CA PRO A 88 -1.86 55.82 -27.27
C PRO A 88 -2.36 56.29 -28.65
N TYR A 89 -2.31 57.62 -28.77
CA TYR A 89 -2.67 58.48 -29.90
C TYR A 89 -1.90 58.19 -31.19
#